data_AF-A0A392Q7E9-F1
#
_entry.id   AF-A0A392Q7E9-F1
#
_cell.length_a   1.000
_cell.length_b   1.000
_cell.length_c   1.000
_cell.angle_alpha   90.00
_cell.angle_beta   90.00
_cell.angle_gamma   90.00
#
_symmetry.space_group_name_H-M   'P 1'
#
loop_
_entity.id
_entity.type
_entity.pdbx_description
1 polymer ?
#
loop_
_entity_poly.entity_id
_entity_poly.type
_entity_poly.pdbx_seq_one_letter_code
_entity_poly.pdbx_strand_id
1 'polypeptide(L)'
;MESFVVNQKLQRVSVTGNVDAQEVLDEVRGTGKTADMWPFVPYNLVAYPYAQGAYDMKAPTGFVRNVPQAVGDPKSPEMKMMVLFNDDNPNACSIM
;
A
#
# COMPACT_ATOMS: atom_id res chain seq x y z
N MET A 1 9.05 -3.80 -19.99
CA MET A 1 7.94 -3.08 -20.63
C MET A 1 7.41 -2.12 -19.59
N GLU A 2 7.67 -0.84 -19.79
CA GLU A 2 7.26 0.21 -18.86
C GLU A 2 5.98 0.84 -19.40
N SER A 3 5.00 1.03 -18.54
CA SER A 3 3.73 1.62 -18.91
C SER A 3 3.31 2.66 -17.89
N PHE A 4 2.69 3.74 -18.35
CA PHE A 4 2.13 4.76 -17.48
C PHE A 4 0.66 4.99 -17.79
N VAL A 5 -0.12 5.31 -16.76
CA VAL A 5 -1.55 5.61 -16.84
C VAL A 5 -1.79 6.95 -16.17
N VAL A 6 -2.44 7.86 -16.89
CA VAL A 6 -2.78 9.20 -16.38
C VAL A 6 -4.27 9.26 -16.06
N ASN A 7 -4.60 9.59 -14.81
CA ASN A 7 -5.96 9.85 -14.38
C ASN A 7 -6.13 11.35 -14.11
N GLN A 8 -6.76 12.06 -15.04
CA GLN A 8 -6.97 13.51 -14.96
C GLN A 8 -7.92 13.91 -13.83
N LYS A 9 -8.94 13.09 -13.52
CA LYS A 9 -9.92 13.37 -12.46
C LYS A 9 -9.28 13.38 -11.08
N LEU A 10 -8.31 12.49 -10.87
CA LEU A 10 -7.55 12.39 -9.62
C LEU A 10 -6.23 13.16 -9.66
N GLN A 11 -5.91 13.80 -10.78
CA GLN A 11 -4.61 14.43 -11.04
C GLN A 11 -3.42 13.51 -10.69
N ARG A 12 -3.56 12.21 -11.01
CA ARG A 12 -2.60 11.17 -10.63
C ARG A 12 -1.98 10.53 -11.86
N VAL A 13 -0.67 10.33 -11.83
CA VAL A 13 0.07 9.50 -12.77
C VAL A 13 0.48 8.22 -12.07
N SER A 14 0.21 7.08 -12.69
CA SER A 14 0.62 5.75 -12.20
C SER A 14 1.63 5.17 -13.18
N VAL A 15 2.85 4.93 -12.72
CA VAL A 15 3.91 4.32 -13.51
C VAL A 15 4.11 2.88 -13.05
N THR A 16 4.27 1.97 -14.00
CA THR A 16 4.49 0.54 -13.72
C THR A 16 5.70 0.08 -14.53
N GLY A 17 6.72 -0.40 -13.84
CA GLY A 17 8.02 -0.76 -14.42
C GLY A 17 9.07 -0.95 -13.33
N ASN A 18 10.30 -1.27 -13.75
CA ASN A 18 11.47 -1.29 -12.86
C ASN A 18 12.08 0.12 -12.81
N VAL A 19 11.40 1.03 -12.11
CA VAL A 19 11.80 2.44 -11.99
C VAL A 19 11.82 2.85 -10.53
N ASP A 20 12.72 3.76 -10.17
CA ASP A 20 12.77 4.32 -8.83
C ASP A 20 11.70 5.41 -8.62
N ALA A 21 11.09 5.39 -7.44
CA ALA A 21 10.02 6.32 -7.08
C ALA A 21 10.48 7.79 -7.01
N GLN A 22 11.72 8.05 -6.56
CA GLN A 22 12.26 9.41 -6.47
C GLN A 22 12.63 9.95 -7.84
N GLU A 23 13.26 9.11 -8.68
CA GLU A 23 13.61 9.49 -10.05
C GLU A 23 12.37 9.91 -10.85
N VAL A 24 11.28 9.12 -10.76
CA VAL A 24 10.00 9.46 -11.40
C VAL A 24 9.44 10.78 -10.88
N LEU A 25 9.57 11.05 -9.58
CA LEU A 25 9.06 12.27 -8.97
C LEU A 25 9.84 13.50 -9.47
N ASP A 26 11.16 13.39 -9.57
CA ASP A 26 12.04 14.46 -10.03
C ASP A 26 11.85 14.75 -11.52
N GLU A 27 11.67 13.72 -12.35
CA GLU A 27 11.30 13.86 -13.76
C GLU A 27 9.97 14.61 -13.93
N VAL A 28 8.95 14.26 -13.14
CA VAL A 28 7.66 14.95 -13.19
C VAL A 28 7.82 16.42 -12.75
N ARG A 29 8.65 16.70 -11.74
CA ARG A 29 8.95 18.08 -11.30
C ARG A 29 9.74 18.86 -12.37
N GLY A 30 10.60 18.19 -13.13
CA GLY A 30 11.32 18.75 -14.28
C GLY A 30 10.39 19.31 -15.36
N THR A 31 9.15 18.80 -15.47
CA THR A 31 8.14 19.35 -16.39
C THR A 31 7.58 20.72 -15.96
N GLY A 32 8.04 21.27 -14.84
CA GLY A 32 7.55 22.54 -14.28
C GLY A 32 6.25 22.40 -13.48
N LYS A 33 5.83 21.17 -13.18
CA LYS A 33 4.62 20.89 -12.38
C LYS A 33 5.01 20.53 -10.96
N THR A 34 4.24 21.02 -9.99
CA THR A 34 4.35 20.56 -8.61
C THR A 34 3.79 19.14 -8.51
N ALA A 35 4.62 18.20 -8.08
CA ALA A 35 4.23 16.82 -7.86
C ALA A 35 4.77 16.31 -6.52
N ASP A 36 3.91 15.56 -5.85
CA ASP A 36 4.18 14.88 -4.60
C ASP A 36 3.81 13.40 -4.73
N MET A 37 4.41 12.57 -3.89
CA MET A 37 4.09 11.15 -3.85
C MET A 37 2.64 10.94 -3.42
N TRP A 38 1.94 10.06 -4.14
CA TRP A 38 0.53 9.81 -3.90
C TRP A 38 0.35 9.05 -2.56
N PRO A 39 -0.37 9.62 -1.57
CA PRO A 39 -0.39 9.07 -0.21
C PRO A 39 -1.39 7.91 -0.02
N PHE A 40 -2.26 7.66 -1.00
CA PHE A 40 -3.35 6.70 -0.87
C PHE A 40 -3.11 5.42 -1.67
N VAL A 41 -3.38 4.28 -1.05
CA VAL A 41 -3.24 2.95 -1.62
C VAL A 41 -4.61 2.26 -1.74
N PRO A 42 -4.80 1.35 -2.70
CA PRO A 42 -6.03 0.59 -2.84
C PRO A 42 -6.37 -0.19 -1.56
N TYR A 43 -7.65 -0.15 -1.16
CA TYR A 43 -8.15 -0.79 0.07
C TYR A 43 -7.80 -2.29 0.15
N ASN A 44 -7.83 -3.00 -0.97
CA ASN A 44 -7.58 -4.44 -1.05
C ASN A 44 -6.11 -4.83 -0.85
N LEU A 45 -5.18 -3.90 -1.03
CA LEU A 45 -3.74 -4.13 -0.87
C LEU A 45 -3.25 -3.81 0.55
N VAL A 46 -4.08 -3.19 1.38
CA VAL A 46 -3.72 -2.87 2.76
C VAL A 46 -4.13 -4.02 3.68
N ALA A 47 -3.17 -4.46 4.50
CA ALA A 47 -3.35 -5.49 5.52
C ALA A 47 -4.52 -5.18 6.48
N TYR A 48 -4.53 -3.95 6.99
CA TYR A 48 -5.46 -3.47 8.01
C TYR A 48 -6.12 -2.15 7.61
N PRO A 49 -7.11 -2.17 6.69
CA PRO A 49 -7.74 -0.96 6.18
C PRO A 49 -8.55 -0.19 7.23
N TYR A 50 -8.95 -0.87 8.31
CA TYR A 50 -9.70 -0.34 9.44
C TYR A 50 -8.83 0.26 10.54
N ALA A 51 -7.51 0.27 10.36
CA ALA A 51 -6.60 0.84 11.35
C ALA A 51 -6.84 2.33 11.55
N GLN A 52 -6.61 2.81 12.77
CA GLN A 52 -6.73 4.24 13.07
C GLN A 52 -5.75 5.04 12.19
N GLY A 53 -6.27 6.11 11.57
CA GLY A 53 -5.50 6.95 10.64
C GLY A 53 -5.41 6.43 9.20
N ALA A 54 -5.86 5.20 8.91
CA ALA A 54 -5.92 4.69 7.54
C ALA A 54 -7.07 5.32 6.74
N TYR A 55 -8.20 5.55 7.39
CA TYR A 55 -9.34 6.22 6.76
C TYR A 55 -9.12 7.74 6.73
N ASP A 56 -9.10 8.32 5.53
CA ASP A 56 -9.02 9.75 5.29
C ASP A 56 -10.17 10.18 4.38
N MET A 57 -10.93 11.21 4.77
CA MET A 57 -12.08 11.71 3.98
C MET A 57 -11.65 12.29 2.62
N LYS A 58 -10.37 12.64 2.46
CA LYS A 58 -9.81 13.11 1.19
C LYS A 58 -9.48 11.98 0.22
N ALA A 59 -9.47 10.73 0.69
CA ALA A 59 -9.16 9.59 -0.15
C ALA A 59 -10.31 9.34 -1.15
N PRO A 60 -9.99 9.05 -2.43
CA PRO A 60 -11.00 8.61 -3.39
C PRO A 60 -11.64 7.28 -2.97
N THR A 61 -12.84 7.00 -3.48
CA THR A 61 -13.54 5.74 -3.20
C THR A 61 -12.66 4.52 -3.52
N GLY A 62 -12.53 3.61 -2.56
CA GLY A 62 -11.71 2.40 -2.69
C GLY A 62 -10.22 2.59 -2.35
N PHE A 63 -9.81 3.78 -1.90
CA PHE A 63 -8.46 4.06 -1.43
C PHE A 63 -8.44 4.40 0.06
N VAL A 64 -7.35 4.06 0.71
CA VAL A 64 -7.04 4.40 2.12
C VAL A 64 -5.64 4.96 2.21
N ARG A 65 -5.33 5.72 3.25
CA ARG A 65 -4.00 6.26 3.47
C ARG A 65 -3.02 5.15 3.81
N ASN A 66 -1.81 5.22 3.23
CA ASN A 66 -0.75 4.29 3.57
C ASN A 66 -0.17 4.66 4.94
N VAL A 67 -0.63 3.99 5.99
CA VAL A 67 -0.14 4.16 7.36
C VAL A 67 0.86 3.06 7.71
N PRO A 68 2.04 3.40 8.26
CA PRO A 68 2.97 2.38 8.73
C PRO A 68 2.34 1.66 9.92
N GLN A 69 2.03 0.37 9.74
CA GLN A 69 1.55 -0.52 10.80
C GLN A 69 2.74 -1.29 11.35
N ALA A 70 2.82 -1.44 12.67
CA ALA A 70 3.84 -2.28 13.31
C ALA A 70 3.59 -3.79 13.09
N VAL A 71 2.39 -4.16 12.64
CA VAL A 71 1.98 -5.54 12.41
C VAL A 71 2.06 -5.86 10.92
N GLY A 72 2.75 -6.95 10.57
CA GLY A 72 2.90 -7.42 9.19
C GLY A 72 1.58 -7.85 8.57
N ASP A 73 1.54 -7.94 7.23
CA ASP A 73 0.33 -8.36 6.53
C ASP A 73 -0.04 -9.82 6.90
N PRO A 74 -1.26 -10.07 7.41
CA PRO A 74 -1.67 -11.38 7.88
C PRO A 74 -1.83 -12.42 6.74
N LYS A 75 -1.89 -11.98 5.48
CA LYS A 75 -1.91 -12.85 4.30
C LYS A 75 -0.49 -13.22 3.85
N SER A 76 0.54 -12.49 4.29
CA SER A 76 1.93 -12.82 3.99
C SER A 76 2.28 -14.21 4.52
N PRO A 77 2.98 -15.06 3.73
CA PRO A 77 3.44 -16.37 4.20
C PRO A 77 4.34 -16.27 5.43
N GLU A 78 5.07 -15.17 5.60
CA GLU A 78 5.96 -14.92 6.75
C GLU A 78 5.16 -14.77 8.05
N MET A 79 4.09 -13.97 8.01
CA MET A 79 3.20 -13.77 9.17
C MET A 79 2.47 -15.07 9.50
N LYS A 80 2.05 -15.84 8.49
CA LYS A 80 1.46 -17.17 8.72
C LYS A 80 2.45 -18.10 9.42
N MET A 81 3.72 -18.13 9.00
CA MET A 81 4.76 -18.92 9.67
C MET A 81 5.00 -18.48 11.12
N MET A 82 4.98 -17.16 11.40
CA MET A 82 5.07 -16.66 12.79
C MET A 82 3.90 -17.11 13.66
N VAL A 83 2.68 -17.20 13.13
CA VAL A 83 1.48 -17.57 13.89
C VAL A 83 1.28 -19.10 14.00
N LEU A 84 2.02 -19.93 13.26
CA LEU A 84 1.89 -21.39 13.30
C LEU A 84 2.14 -21.99 14.70
N PHE A 85 3.03 -21.39 15.49
CA PHE A 85 3.37 -21.86 16.85
C PHE A 85 2.71 -21.02 17.95
N ASN A 86 1.65 -20.29 17.62
CA ASN A 86 0.94 -19.47 18.59
C ASN A 86 0.02 -20.35 19.45
N ASP A 87 0.49 -20.73 20.64
CA ASP A 87 -0.22 -21.59 21.60
C ASP A 87 -1.55 -20.94 22.08
N ASP A 88 -1.64 -19.61 22.05
CA ASP A 88 -2.87 -18.85 22.35
C ASP A 88 -3.89 -18.85 21.21
N ASN A 89 -3.56 -19.39 20.03
CA ASN A 89 -4.50 -19.47 18.91
C ASN A 89 -5.22 -20.83 18.91
N PRO A 90 -6.50 -20.91 19.31
CA PRO A 90 -7.26 -22.17 19.34
C PRO A 90 -7.50 -22.78 17.95
N ASN A 91 -7.20 -22.04 16.88
CA ASN A 91 -7.26 -22.52 15.50
C ASN A 91 -5.89 -22.97 14.95
N ALA A 92 -4.80 -22.80 15.70
CA ALA A 92 -3.50 -23.36 15.33
C ALA A 92 -3.53 -24.86 15.68
N CYS A 93 -3.50 -25.71 14.66
CA CYS A 93 -3.49 -27.15 14.84
C CYS A 93 -2.13 -27.55 15.44
N SER A 94 -2.11 -27.94 16.71
CA SER A 94 -0.92 -28.46 17.37
C SER A 94 -0.56 -29.81 16.74
N ILE A 95 0.60 -29.87 16.06
CA ILE A 95 1.23 -31.14 15.75
C ILE A 95 2.06 -31.48 16.99
N MET A 96 1.58 -32.44 17.79
CA MET A 96 2.37 -33.10 18.84
C MET A 96 3.26 -34.19 18.24
#